data_AF-A0A7Y2FFN5-F1
#
_entry.id   AF-A0A7Y2FFN5-F1
#
_cell.length_a   1.000
_cell.length_b   1.000
_cell.length_c   1.000
_cell.angle_alpha   90.00
_cell.angle_beta   90.00
_cell.angle_gamma   90.00
#
_symmetry.space_group_name_H-M   'P 1'
#
loop_
_entity.id
_entity.type
_entity.pdbx_description
1 polymer ?
#
loop_
_entity_poly.entity_id
_entity_poly.type
_entity_poly.pdbx_seq_one_letter_code
_entity_poly.pdbx_strand_id
1 'polypeptide(L)'
;MTATPAYQFPYQPDGQKGRWEGIKRPYTEADVLRLRGSIQIEYTLADLGARRLWELMHTNDYVNALGALSGNQASQMIKAGLQAIYVSGWQVAADANQYGQTYPDQSLYPVNSVPQLVKRINNALQRS
;
A
#
# COMPACT_ATOMS: atom_id res chain seq x y z
N MET A 1 -16.83 -25.54 -20.42
CA MET A 1 -16.63 -24.61 -19.29
C MET A 1 -16.62 -23.20 -19.88
N THR A 2 -17.73 -22.48 -19.78
CA THR A 2 -17.85 -21.10 -20.28
C THR A 2 -17.10 -20.17 -19.33
N ALA A 3 -16.13 -19.43 -19.83
CA ALA A 3 -15.42 -18.41 -19.06
C ALA A 3 -16.43 -17.38 -18.54
N THR A 4 -16.46 -17.16 -17.22
CA THR A 4 -17.25 -16.08 -16.61
C THR A 4 -16.78 -14.75 -17.23
N PRO A 5 -17.68 -13.94 -17.81
CA PRO A 5 -17.29 -12.67 -18.39
C PRO A 5 -16.66 -11.78 -17.31
N ALA A 6 -15.61 -11.05 -17.68
CA ALA A 6 -14.92 -10.15 -16.77
C ALA A 6 -15.90 -9.06 -16.29
N TYR A 7 -16.30 -9.14 -15.03
CA TYR A 7 -17.18 -8.16 -14.42
C TYR A 7 -16.45 -6.83 -14.25
N GLN A 8 -16.95 -5.77 -14.87
CA GLN A 8 -16.46 -4.41 -14.63
C GLN A 8 -17.06 -3.87 -13.33
N PHE A 9 -16.20 -3.53 -12.37
CA PHE A 9 -16.64 -2.94 -11.10
C PHE A 9 -17.15 -1.51 -11.32
N PRO A 10 -18.38 -1.16 -10.90
CA PRO A 10 -18.93 0.17 -11.12
C PRO A 10 -18.31 1.24 -10.21
N TYR A 11 -17.73 0.85 -9.06
CA TYR A 11 -17.03 1.78 -8.18
C TYR A 11 -15.80 2.37 -8.88
N GLN A 12 -15.83 3.66 -9.18
CA GLN A 12 -14.66 4.45 -9.56
C GLN A 12 -14.40 5.49 -8.48
N PRO A 13 -13.18 5.51 -7.89
CA PRO A 13 -12.84 6.57 -6.95
C PRO A 13 -12.80 7.92 -7.67
N ASP A 14 -13.38 8.94 -7.05
CA ASP A 14 -13.42 10.31 -7.57
C ASP A 14 -12.02 10.80 -7.95
N GLY A 15 -11.91 11.36 -9.15
CA GLY A 15 -10.64 11.89 -9.69
C GLY A 15 -9.73 10.85 -10.34
N GLN A 16 -10.09 9.56 -10.37
CA GLN A 16 -9.25 8.50 -10.95
C GLN A 16 -9.96 7.76 -12.08
N LYS A 17 -10.32 8.49 -13.14
CA LYS A 17 -10.90 7.89 -14.35
C LYS A 17 -9.93 6.81 -14.89
N GLY A 18 -10.45 5.63 -15.20
CA GLY A 18 -9.65 4.53 -15.71
C GLY A 18 -8.86 3.74 -14.66
N ARG A 19 -9.05 4.00 -13.36
CA ARG A 19 -8.35 3.29 -12.26
C ARG A 19 -8.38 1.76 -12.37
N TRP A 20 -9.44 1.22 -12.95
CA TRP A 20 -9.67 -0.22 -13.11
C TRP A 20 -9.61 -0.69 -14.57
N GLU A 21 -9.20 0.16 -15.50
CA GLU A 21 -9.04 -0.22 -16.90
C GLU A 21 -8.04 -1.36 -17.03
N GLY A 22 -8.40 -2.42 -17.77
CA GLY A 22 -7.59 -3.63 -17.93
C GLY A 22 -7.57 -4.59 -16.73
N ILE A 23 -8.15 -4.24 -15.58
CA ILE A 23 -8.15 -5.11 -14.38
C ILE A 23 -9.29 -6.13 -14.43
N LYS A 24 -8.96 -7.42 -14.44
CA LYS A 24 -9.93 -8.53 -14.35
C LYS A 24 -9.98 -9.09 -12.93
N ARG A 25 -11.17 -9.33 -12.40
CA ARG A 25 -11.41 -9.90 -11.07
C ARG A 25 -12.20 -11.20 -11.18
N PRO A 26 -11.77 -12.30 -10.52
CA PRO A 26 -12.50 -13.57 -10.52
C PRO A 26 -13.66 -13.58 -9.50
N TYR A 27 -14.22 -12.43 -9.16
CA TYR A 27 -15.29 -12.24 -8.18
C TYR A 27 -16.15 -11.02 -8.55
N THR A 28 -17.38 -10.99 -8.06
CA THR A 28 -18.37 -9.95 -8.40
C THR A 28 -18.41 -8.82 -7.36
N GLU A 29 -19.11 -7.72 -7.68
CA GLU A 29 -19.43 -6.70 -6.67
C GLU A 29 -20.28 -7.25 -5.52
N ALA A 30 -21.24 -8.12 -5.84
CA ALA A 30 -22.09 -8.75 -4.83
C ALA A 30 -21.27 -9.57 -3.81
N ASP A 31 -20.20 -10.24 -4.26
CA ASP A 31 -19.28 -10.95 -3.36
C ASP A 31 -18.57 -10.01 -2.39
N VAL A 32 -18.13 -8.84 -2.87
CA VAL A 32 -17.48 -7.82 -2.04
C VAL A 32 -18.47 -7.21 -1.05
N LEU A 33 -19.68 -6.83 -1.50
CA LEU A 33 -20.72 -6.28 -0.64
C LEU A 33 -21.15 -7.26 0.46
N ARG A 34 -21.15 -8.56 0.16
CA ARG A 34 -21.45 -9.63 1.13
C ARG A 34 -20.37 -9.77 2.21
N LEU A 35 -19.09 -9.55 1.88
CA LEU A 35 -17.96 -9.76 2.79
C LEU A 35 -17.50 -8.49 3.53
N ARG A 36 -17.91 -7.29 3.10
CA ARG A 36 -17.44 -6.02 3.69
C ARG A 36 -18.01 -5.70 5.08
N GLY A 37 -19.01 -6.45 5.54
CA GLY A 37 -19.77 -6.14 6.76
C GLY A 37 -20.82 -5.05 6.56
N SER A 38 -21.57 -4.74 7.62
CA SER A 38 -22.66 -3.74 7.59
C SER A 38 -22.20 -2.32 7.91
N ILE A 39 -21.05 -2.16 8.54
CA ILE A 39 -20.51 -0.86 8.96
C ILE A 39 -19.32 -0.50 8.08
N GLN A 40 -19.36 0.69 7.50
CA GLN A 40 -18.26 1.21 6.70
C GLN A 40 -17.18 1.79 7.61
N ILE A 41 -15.99 1.19 7.59
CA ILE A 41 -14.79 1.67 8.28
C ILE A 41 -13.93 2.41 7.27
N GLU A 42 -13.58 3.65 7.58
CA GLU A 42 -12.75 4.49 6.71
C GLU A 42 -11.25 4.25 6.96
N TYR A 43 -10.49 4.18 5.86
CA TYR A 43 -9.04 4.00 5.86
C TYR A 43 -8.34 5.19 5.20
N THR A 44 -8.50 6.37 5.80
CA THR A 44 -8.13 7.68 5.21
C THR A 44 -6.71 7.72 4.61
N LEU A 45 -5.69 7.26 5.35
CA LEU A 45 -4.31 7.30 4.84
C LEU A 45 -4.09 6.36 3.65
N ALA A 46 -4.77 5.21 3.64
CA ALA A 46 -4.68 4.26 2.55
C ALA A 46 -5.36 4.82 1.29
N ASP A 47 -6.53 5.47 1.45
CA ASP A 47 -7.21 6.15 0.34
C ASP A 47 -6.33 7.26 -0.23
N LEU A 48 -5.92 8.24 0.60
CA LEU A 48 -5.09 9.37 0.18
C LEU A 48 -3.77 8.91 -0.47
N GLY A 49 -3.08 7.93 0.12
CA GLY A 49 -1.84 7.38 -0.42
C GLY A 49 -2.04 6.69 -1.76
N ALA A 50 -3.11 5.91 -1.92
CA ALA A 50 -3.42 5.25 -3.19
C ALA A 50 -3.77 6.27 -4.29
N ARG A 51 -4.52 7.33 -3.96
CA ARG A 51 -4.85 8.40 -4.93
C ARG A 51 -3.61 9.13 -5.39
N ARG A 52 -2.80 9.60 -4.43
CA ARG A 52 -1.58 10.34 -4.72
C ARG A 52 -0.58 9.52 -5.53
N LEU A 53 -0.39 8.24 -5.18
CA LEU A 53 0.52 7.38 -5.94
C LEU A 53 0.02 7.15 -7.37
N TRP A 54 -1.29 6.93 -7.54
CA TRP A 54 -1.89 6.80 -8.86
C TRP A 54 -1.63 8.04 -9.71
N GLU A 55 -1.87 9.23 -9.18
CA GLU A 55 -1.59 10.51 -9.86
C GLU A 55 -0.11 10.62 -10.24
N LEU A 56 0.81 10.44 -9.27
CA LEU A 56 2.26 10.53 -9.51
C LEU A 56 2.73 9.59 -10.62
N MET A 57 2.19 8.37 -10.68
CA MET A 57 2.53 7.39 -11.70
C MET A 57 2.03 7.77 -13.10
N HIS A 58 1.02 8.63 -13.22
CA HIS A 58 0.47 9.07 -14.51
C HIS A 58 0.98 10.46 -14.94
N THR A 59 1.45 11.27 -13.99
CA THR A 59 1.91 12.64 -14.27
C THR A 59 3.42 12.75 -14.42
N ASN A 60 4.19 11.83 -13.84
CA ASN A 60 5.65 11.87 -13.87
C ASN A 60 6.22 10.80 -14.81
N ASP A 61 7.39 11.06 -15.37
CA ASP A 61 8.12 10.07 -16.19
C ASP A 61 8.42 8.78 -15.40
N TYR A 62 8.72 8.93 -14.11
CA TYR A 62 8.86 7.84 -13.15
C TYR A 62 8.68 8.34 -11.71
N VAL A 63 8.45 7.40 -10.78
CA VAL A 63 8.40 7.66 -9.35
C VAL A 63 9.48 6.82 -8.67
N ASN A 64 10.58 7.45 -8.25
CA ASN A 64 11.64 6.79 -7.50
C ASN A 64 11.36 6.80 -5.98
N ALA A 65 11.86 5.77 -5.30
CA ALA A 65 11.73 5.61 -3.86
C ALA A 65 12.97 4.92 -3.29
N LEU A 66 13.19 5.08 -1.99
CA LEU A 66 14.22 4.38 -1.21
C LEU A 66 13.57 3.55 -0.10
N GLY A 67 14.24 2.46 0.28
CA GLY A 67 13.79 1.55 1.33
C GLY A 67 13.96 2.15 2.73
N ALA A 68 12.85 2.41 3.43
CA ALA A 68 12.86 2.91 4.79
C ALA A 68 12.58 1.79 5.80
N LEU A 69 13.50 1.61 6.77
CA LEU A 69 13.34 0.68 7.90
C LEU A 69 12.92 1.38 9.20
N SER A 70 12.76 2.71 9.18
CA SER A 70 12.25 3.50 10.31
C SER A 70 11.47 4.73 9.86
N GLY A 71 10.66 5.30 10.76
CA GLY A 71 9.94 6.54 10.51
C GLY A 71 10.85 7.75 10.28
N ASN A 72 11.98 7.84 10.99
CA ASN A 72 12.93 8.94 10.80
C ASN A 72 13.56 8.93 9.41
N GLN A 73 13.94 7.74 8.90
CA GLN A 73 14.44 7.62 7.53
C GLN A 73 13.38 8.10 6.52
N ALA A 74 12.13 7.66 6.68
CA ALA A 74 11.04 8.11 5.82
C ALA A 74 10.85 9.63 5.87
N SER A 75 10.85 10.24 7.06
CA SER A 75 10.76 11.70 7.19
C SER A 75 11.91 12.43 6.50
N GLN A 76 13.14 11.92 6.58
CA GLN A 76 14.29 12.53 5.89
C GLN A 76 14.20 12.36 4.37
N MET A 77 13.74 11.20 3.88
CA MET A 77 13.50 10.96 2.45
C MET A 77 12.51 11.97 1.87
N ILE A 78 11.38 12.21 2.55
CA ILE A 78 10.39 13.21 2.13
C ILE A 78 10.98 14.63 2.19
N LYS A 79 11.71 14.98 3.27
CA LYS A 79 12.38 16.29 3.38
C LYS A 79 13.43 16.52 2.29
N ALA A 80 14.09 15.46 1.83
CA ALA A 80 15.03 15.48 0.72
C ALA A 80 14.34 15.53 -0.66
N GLY A 81 13.00 15.56 -0.72
CA GLY A 81 12.23 15.73 -1.94
C GLY A 81 11.74 14.44 -2.59
N LEU A 82 11.94 13.27 -1.99
CA LEU A 82 11.34 12.04 -2.51
C LEU A 82 9.82 12.08 -2.38
N GLN A 83 9.13 11.56 -3.40
CA GLN A 83 7.65 11.61 -3.47
C GLN A 83 6.99 10.30 -3.02
N ALA A 84 7.78 9.24 -2.80
CA ALA A 84 7.31 7.92 -2.38
C ALA A 84 8.33 7.23 -1.46
N ILE A 85 7.83 6.31 -0.64
CA ILE A 85 8.62 5.49 0.29
C ILE A 85 8.45 4.02 -0.11
N TYR A 86 9.56 3.29 -0.21
CA TYR A 86 9.55 1.84 -0.38
C TYR A 86 9.70 1.17 0.98
N VAL A 87 8.91 0.12 1.24
CA VAL A 87 9.00 -0.67 2.47
C VAL A 87 9.48 -2.06 2.10
N SER A 88 10.73 -2.36 2.44
CA SER A 88 11.40 -3.61 2.06
C SER A 88 11.14 -4.72 3.08
N GLY A 89 10.63 -5.87 2.61
CA GLY A 89 10.52 -7.09 3.41
C GLY A 89 11.87 -7.60 3.90
N TRP A 90 12.92 -7.48 3.06
CA TRP A 90 14.29 -7.81 3.42
C TRP A 90 14.80 -6.95 4.59
N GLN A 91 14.58 -5.62 4.55
CA GLN A 91 15.00 -4.74 5.65
C GLN A 91 14.23 -5.03 6.94
N VAL A 92 12.95 -5.42 6.83
CA VAL A 92 12.16 -5.89 7.97
C VAL A 92 12.75 -7.17 8.56
N ALA A 93 13.08 -8.16 7.73
CA ALA A 93 13.74 -9.39 8.18
C ALA A 93 15.06 -9.09 8.89
N ALA A 94 15.86 -8.18 8.34
CA ALA A 94 17.17 -7.86 8.86
C ALA A 94 17.12 -7.13 10.21
N ASP A 95 16.26 -6.12 10.38
CA ASP A 95 16.42 -5.16 11.49
C ASP A 95 15.14 -4.43 11.96
N ALA A 96 13.96 -4.76 11.45
CA ALA A 96 12.71 -4.06 11.82
C ALA A 96 11.49 -4.98 12.03
N ASN A 97 11.71 -6.26 12.31
CA ASN A 97 10.64 -7.22 12.57
C ASN A 97 10.22 -7.26 14.06
N GLN A 98 9.06 -7.89 14.31
CA GLN A 98 8.49 -7.99 15.66
C GLN A 98 9.15 -9.04 16.56
N TYR A 99 10.05 -9.88 16.05
CA TYR A 99 10.82 -10.81 16.89
C TYR A 99 12.09 -10.19 17.47
N GLY A 100 12.54 -9.03 16.97
CA GLY A 100 13.77 -8.39 17.43
C GLY A 100 15.03 -9.21 17.11
N GLN A 101 14.94 -10.09 16.10
CA GLN A 101 16.04 -10.93 15.63
C GLN A 101 16.44 -10.52 14.22
N THR A 102 17.67 -10.80 13.84
CA THR A 102 18.13 -10.62 12.45
C THR A 102 17.88 -11.89 11.66
N TYR A 103 17.11 -11.79 10.57
CA TYR A 103 16.80 -12.90 9.66
C TYR A 103 17.28 -12.63 8.23
N PRO A 104 17.58 -13.70 7.46
CA PRO A 104 17.63 -13.60 6.01
C PRO A 104 16.22 -13.41 5.42
N ASP A 105 16.14 -13.01 4.15
CA ASP A 105 14.88 -12.83 3.43
C ASP A 105 14.28 -14.17 2.99
N GLN A 106 13.71 -14.88 3.98
CA GLN A 106 13.08 -16.19 3.83
C GLN A 106 11.73 -16.25 4.56
N SER A 107 11.07 -15.10 4.72
CA SER A 107 9.76 -14.96 5.38
C SER A 107 9.70 -15.57 6.79
N LEU A 108 10.81 -15.52 7.55
CA LEU A 108 10.93 -16.11 8.89
C LEU A 108 10.35 -15.23 10.01
N TYR A 109 9.98 -13.99 9.69
CA TYR A 109 9.44 -13.02 10.64
C TYR A 109 7.90 -13.05 10.68
N PRO A 110 7.26 -12.54 11.75
CA PRO A 110 5.79 -12.51 11.87
C PRO A 110 5.14 -11.73 10.74
N VAL A 111 4.03 -12.26 10.20
CA VAL A 111 3.29 -11.64 9.09
C VAL A 111 2.87 -10.18 9.34
N ASN A 112 2.70 -9.79 10.61
CA ASN A 112 2.33 -8.42 10.99
C ASN A 112 3.51 -7.43 11.00
N SER A 113 4.75 -7.87 10.77
CA SER A 113 5.94 -7.01 10.88
C SER A 113 5.95 -5.85 9.88
N VAL A 114 5.69 -6.13 8.60
CA VAL A 114 5.62 -5.08 7.57
C VAL A 114 4.47 -4.08 7.84
N PRO A 115 3.22 -4.52 8.14
CA PRO A 115 2.16 -3.61 8.55
C PRO A 115 2.50 -2.70 9.75
N GLN A 116 3.22 -3.22 10.75
CA GLN A 116 3.66 -2.41 11.89
C GLN A 116 4.68 -1.34 11.47
N LEU A 117 5.62 -1.67 10.57
CA LEU A 117 6.54 -0.69 10.01
C LEU A 117 5.81 0.38 9.18
N VAL A 118 4.84 0.00 8.34
CA VAL A 118 3.99 0.93 7.58
C VAL A 118 3.26 1.89 8.53
N LYS A 119 2.68 1.38 9.62
CA LYS A 119 2.03 2.21 10.64
C LYS A 119 3.03 3.17 11.30
N ARG A 120 4.23 2.71 11.63
CA ARG A 120 5.29 3.53 12.26
C ARG A 120 5.76 4.65 11.33
N ILE A 121 5.90 4.38 10.04
CA ILE A 121 6.24 5.38 9.02
C ILE A 121 5.16 6.44 8.93
N ASN A 122 3.89 6.04 8.78
CA ASN A 122 2.77 6.98 8.72
C ASN A 122 2.66 7.84 9.99
N ASN A 123 2.86 7.26 11.17
CA ASN A 123 2.87 8.00 12.44
C ASN A 123 4.00 9.05 12.51
N ALA A 124 5.15 8.79 11.91
CA ALA A 124 6.26 9.75 11.85
C ALA A 124 5.94 10.90 10.89
N LEU A 125 5.38 10.59 9.72
CA LEU A 125 4.99 11.58 8.71
C LEU A 125 3.84 12.49 9.16
N GLN A 126 2.94 11.97 10.01
CA GLN A 126 1.88 12.79 10.62
C GLN A 126 2.39 13.85 11.61
N ARG A 127 3.62 13.70 12.12
CA ARG A 127 4.20 14.58 13.14
C ARG A 127 5.28 15.53 12.59
N SER A 128 5.66 15.35 11.33
CA SER A 128 6.82 15.99 10.70
C SER A 128 6.51 17.28 9.96
#